data_AF-A0AAV9KX17-F1
#
_entry.id   AF-A0AAV9KX17-F1
#
_cell.length_a   1.000
_cell.length_b   1.000
_cell.length_c   1.000
_cell.angle_alpha   90.00
_cell.angle_beta   90.00
_cell.angle_gamma   90.00
#
_symmetry.space_group_name_H-M   'P 1'
#
loop_
_entity.id
_entity.type
_entity.pdbx_description
1 polymer ?
#
loop_
_entity_poly.entity_id
_entity_poly.type
_entity_poly.pdbx_seq_one_letter_code
_entity_poly.pdbx_strand_id
1 'polypeptide(L)'
;MFTFSSSSSPFGSTLVLCLIVASLITPSRSNHLSDVCIKSKSPRFCLQVFGLNPHRSPYELTQEAINLALTDTYETKNKIHIFLDQTKHHNLKVIYNQCLRYYQSVIDGLEDAAGHFLKDGLYSAVNAIGNRAQVNAFLCENAFQGKIGYAYDSTLTKDNENLEIFGSIIVSAVDLLYNP
;
A
#
# COMPACT_ATOMS: atom_id res chain seq x y z
N MET A 1 38.10 67.33 -23.48
CA MET A 1 38.15 65.91 -23.09
C MET A 1 36.95 65.69 -22.18
N PHE A 2 35.88 65.07 -22.68
CA PHE A 2 34.65 64.84 -21.89
C PHE A 2 34.72 63.44 -21.29
N THR A 3 34.71 63.36 -19.96
CA THR A 3 34.59 62.11 -19.20
C THR A 3 33.12 61.82 -18.95
N PHE A 4 32.61 60.73 -19.54
CA PHE A 4 31.31 60.16 -19.19
C PHE A 4 31.47 59.29 -17.94
N SER A 5 30.81 59.66 -16.85
CA SER A 5 30.59 58.77 -15.71
C SER A 5 29.30 57.99 -15.93
N SER A 6 29.41 56.70 -16.21
CA SER A 6 28.27 55.78 -16.26
C SER A 6 27.92 55.31 -14.84
N SER A 7 26.81 55.79 -14.29
CA SER A 7 26.22 55.24 -13.07
C SER A 7 25.48 53.94 -13.43
N SER A 8 26.07 52.80 -13.11
CA SER A 8 25.41 51.49 -13.21
C SER A 8 24.32 51.38 -12.14
N SER A 9 23.05 51.32 -12.56
CA SER A 9 21.92 51.15 -11.63
C SER A 9 21.95 49.74 -11.02
N PRO A 10 21.75 49.59 -9.69
CA PRO A 10 21.80 48.29 -9.02
C PRO A 10 20.57 47.41 -9.29
N PHE A 11 19.50 48.00 -9.85
CA PHE A 11 18.19 47.34 -10.01
C PHE A 11 18.19 46.20 -11.04
N GLY A 12 19.03 46.28 -12.08
CA GLY A 12 19.12 45.21 -13.09
C GLY A 12 19.76 43.93 -12.57
N SER A 13 20.74 44.06 -11.67
CA SER A 13 21.50 42.91 -11.15
C SER A 13 20.66 42.04 -10.20
N THR A 14 19.82 42.67 -9.36
CA THR A 14 18.92 41.97 -8.44
C THR A 14 17.80 41.23 -9.17
N LEU A 15 17.27 41.82 -10.24
CA LEU A 15 16.20 41.22 -11.06
C LEU A 15 16.68 39.98 -11.83
N VAL A 16 17.89 40.04 -12.39
CA VAL A 16 18.53 38.89 -13.07
C VAL A 16 18.81 37.77 -12.07
N LEU A 17 19.30 38.09 -10.86
CA LEU A 17 19.54 37.10 -9.82
C LEU A 17 18.24 36.43 -9.34
N CYS A 18 17.16 37.18 -9.17
CA CYS A 18 15.85 36.64 -8.81
C CYS A 18 15.28 35.70 -9.89
N LEU A 19 15.45 36.02 -11.17
CA LEU A 19 15.00 35.16 -12.27
C LEU A 19 15.81 33.85 -12.35
N ILE A 20 17.12 33.90 -12.08
CA ILE A 20 17.98 32.70 -12.02
C ILE A 20 17.58 31.81 -10.84
N VAL A 21 17.34 32.40 -9.66
CA VAL A 21 16.89 31.62 -8.48
C VAL A 21 15.50 31.02 -8.73
N ALA A 22 14.57 31.77 -9.32
CA ALA A 22 13.23 31.27 -9.64
C ALA A 22 13.24 30.15 -10.70
N SER A 23 14.20 30.14 -11.64
CA SER A 23 14.35 29.07 -12.63
C SER A 23 15.11 27.85 -12.10
N LEU A 24 15.78 27.96 -10.95
CA LEU A 24 16.39 26.84 -10.22
C LEU A 24 15.44 26.16 -9.23
N ILE A 25 14.33 26.82 -8.85
CA ILE A 25 13.23 26.19 -8.11
C ILE A 25 12.44 25.32 -9.11
N THR A 26 12.99 24.17 -9.45
CA THR A 26 12.17 23.09 -10.00
C THR A 26 11.19 22.68 -8.90
N PRO A 27 9.87 22.72 -9.13
CA PRO A 27 8.93 22.12 -8.20
C PRO A 27 9.36 20.66 -8.03
N SER A 28 9.74 20.26 -6.82
CA SER A 28 9.87 18.85 -6.49
C SER A 28 8.50 18.24 -6.81
N ARG A 29 8.38 17.53 -7.93
CA ARG A 29 7.15 16.78 -8.22
C ARG A 29 7.06 15.75 -7.10
N SER A 30 6.01 15.85 -6.28
CA SER A 30 5.75 14.87 -5.22
C SER A 30 5.80 13.47 -5.83
N ASN A 31 6.70 12.64 -5.31
CA ASN A 31 6.78 11.25 -5.72
C ASN A 31 5.88 10.44 -4.79
N HIS A 32 4.58 10.48 -5.07
CA HIS A 32 3.57 9.80 -4.24
C HIS A 32 3.88 8.32 -4.09
N LEU A 33 4.40 7.66 -5.13
CA LEU A 33 4.83 6.27 -5.04
C LEU A 33 5.89 6.06 -3.94
N SER A 34 6.90 6.95 -3.89
CA SER A 34 7.91 6.90 -2.83
C SER A 34 7.29 7.15 -1.44
N ASP A 35 6.38 8.12 -1.34
CA ASP A 35 5.70 8.46 -0.08
C ASP A 35 4.84 7.31 0.44
N VAL A 36 4.16 6.57 -0.45
CA VAL A 36 3.42 5.35 -0.11
C VAL A 36 4.39 4.26 0.33
N CYS A 37 5.40 3.97 -0.48
CA CYS A 37 6.25 2.80 -0.24
C CYS A 37 7.13 2.95 1.01
N ILE A 38 7.63 4.15 1.33
CA ILE A 38 8.44 4.36 2.55
C ILE A 38 7.61 4.19 3.83
N LYS A 39 6.30 4.46 3.78
CA LYS A 39 5.38 4.27 4.91
C LYS A 39 4.85 2.83 5.02
N SER A 40 4.99 2.04 3.96
CA SER A 40 4.57 0.63 3.96
C SER A 40 5.52 -0.24 4.78
N LYS A 41 5.01 -1.37 5.30
CA LYS A 41 5.81 -2.39 6.02
C LYS A 41 6.96 -2.96 5.19
N SER A 42 6.89 -2.91 3.85
CA SER A 42 7.95 -3.41 2.97
C SER A 42 8.12 -2.49 1.75
N PRO A 43 8.98 -1.46 1.85
CA PRO A 43 9.19 -0.51 0.77
C PRO A 43 9.65 -1.15 -0.54
N ARG A 44 10.50 -2.18 -0.45
CA ARG A 44 10.99 -2.91 -1.63
C ARG A 44 9.87 -3.69 -2.32
N PHE A 45 9.04 -4.39 -1.55
CA PHE A 45 7.90 -5.12 -2.11
C PHE A 45 6.89 -4.16 -2.73
N CYS A 46 6.59 -3.05 -2.05
CA CYS A 46 5.72 -1.99 -2.57
C CYS A 46 6.19 -1.47 -3.94
N LEU A 47 7.48 -1.12 -4.07
CA LEU A 47 8.05 -0.68 -5.34
C LEU A 47 8.00 -1.78 -6.41
N GLN A 48 8.17 -3.04 -6.02
CA GLN A 48 8.11 -4.18 -6.94
C GLN A 48 6.70 -4.37 -7.51
N VAL A 49 5.66 -4.32 -6.66
CA VAL A 49 4.27 -4.59 -7.10
C VAL A 49 3.68 -3.44 -7.90
N PHE A 50 4.04 -2.19 -7.56
CA PHE A 50 3.61 -1.03 -8.35
C PHE A 50 4.46 -0.84 -9.61
N GLY A 51 5.72 -1.28 -9.62
CA GLY A 51 6.69 -0.90 -10.64
C GLY A 51 7.12 0.58 -10.54
N LEU A 52 8.12 0.97 -11.33
CA LEU A 52 8.81 2.26 -11.21
C LEU A 52 8.15 3.42 -11.98
N ASN A 53 6.82 3.57 -11.86
CA ASN A 53 6.11 4.74 -12.42
C ASN A 53 5.79 5.77 -11.32
N PRO A 54 6.55 6.88 -11.23
CA PRO A 54 6.40 7.88 -10.16
C PRO A 54 5.24 8.87 -10.40
N HIS A 55 4.57 8.82 -11.56
CA HIS A 55 3.58 9.84 -11.96
C HIS A 55 2.13 9.49 -11.60
N ARG A 56 1.90 8.39 -10.88
CA ARG A 56 0.56 8.02 -10.41
C ARG A 56 0.12 8.94 -9.28
N SER A 57 -1.12 9.40 -9.37
CA SER A 57 -1.80 10.12 -8.30
C SER A 57 -2.02 9.23 -7.08
N PRO A 58 -2.22 9.80 -5.88
CA PRO A 58 -2.58 9.03 -4.69
C PRO A 58 -3.81 8.14 -4.92
N TYR A 59 -4.83 8.63 -5.63
CA TYR A 59 -6.03 7.86 -5.97
C TYR A 59 -5.70 6.61 -6.79
N GLU A 60 -4.90 6.76 -7.85
CA GLU A 60 -4.49 5.64 -8.70
C GLU A 60 -3.66 4.61 -7.92
N LEU A 61 -2.74 5.06 -7.07
CA LEU A 61 -1.95 4.18 -6.20
C LEU A 61 -2.84 3.42 -5.20
N THR A 62 -3.82 4.07 -4.58
CA THR A 62 -4.76 3.41 -3.68
C THR A 62 -5.61 2.38 -4.41
N GLN A 63 -6.17 2.74 -5.58
CA GLN A 63 -6.99 1.83 -6.38
C GLN A 63 -6.20 0.59 -6.81
N GLU A 64 -4.97 0.79 -7.28
CA GLU A 64 -4.10 -0.31 -7.71
C GLU A 64 -3.67 -1.19 -6.52
N ALA A 65 -3.36 -0.62 -5.35
CA ALA A 65 -3.08 -1.39 -4.14
C ALA A 65 -4.26 -2.29 -3.74
N ILE A 66 -5.49 -1.76 -3.80
CA ILE A 66 -6.71 -2.53 -3.51
C ILE A 66 -6.83 -3.70 -4.49
N ASN A 67 -6.65 -3.46 -5.79
CA ASN A 67 -6.79 -4.49 -6.82
C ASN A 67 -5.73 -5.59 -6.72
N LEU A 68 -4.47 -5.22 -6.42
CA LEU A 68 -3.38 -6.16 -6.18
C LEU A 68 -3.65 -7.01 -4.95
N ALA A 69 -4.07 -6.38 -3.84
CA ALA A 69 -4.46 -7.09 -2.62
C ALA A 69 -5.63 -8.05 -2.87
N LEU A 70 -6.65 -7.62 -3.61
CA LEU A 70 -7.81 -8.45 -3.96
C LEU A 70 -7.37 -9.71 -4.72
N THR A 71 -6.48 -9.53 -5.70
CA THR A 71 -5.93 -10.63 -6.51
C THR A 71 -5.18 -11.65 -5.65
N ASP A 72 -4.21 -11.19 -4.85
CA ASP A 72 -3.42 -12.05 -3.93
C ASP A 72 -4.32 -12.75 -2.89
N THR A 73 -5.35 -12.07 -2.39
CA THR A 73 -6.30 -12.62 -1.42
C THR A 73 -7.16 -13.74 -2.04
N TYR A 74 -7.63 -13.58 -3.28
CA TYR A 74 -8.36 -14.65 -4.00
C TYR A 74 -7.47 -15.84 -4.32
N GLU A 75 -6.25 -15.60 -4.81
CA GLU A 75 -5.28 -16.66 -5.10
C GLU A 75 -4.99 -17.48 -3.84
N THR A 76 -4.77 -16.80 -2.71
CA THR A 76 -4.53 -17.46 -1.43
C THR A 76 -5.76 -18.22 -0.94
N LYS A 77 -6.96 -17.65 -1.06
CA LYS A 77 -8.20 -18.35 -0.70
C LYS A 77 -8.36 -19.66 -1.50
N ASN A 78 -8.07 -19.63 -2.80
CA ASN A 78 -8.10 -20.82 -3.65
C ASN A 78 -7.04 -21.85 -3.22
N LYS A 79 -5.84 -21.39 -2.86
CA LYS A 79 -4.78 -22.24 -2.31
C LYS A 79 -5.21 -22.91 -0.99
N ILE A 80 -5.90 -22.18 -0.10
CA ILE A 80 -6.43 -22.74 1.15
C ILE A 80 -7.47 -23.82 0.86
N HIS A 81 -8.35 -23.64 -0.13
CA HIS A 81 -9.29 -24.69 -0.55
C HIS A 81 -8.56 -25.96 -0.99
N ILE A 82 -7.50 -25.83 -1.80
CA ILE A 82 -6.67 -26.98 -2.21
C ILE A 82 -6.08 -27.71 -1.00
N PHE A 83 -5.52 -26.97 -0.04
CA PHE A 83 -4.94 -27.58 1.16
C PHE A 83 -6.00 -28.25 2.06
N LEU A 84 -7.19 -27.67 2.14
CA LEU A 84 -8.32 -28.23 2.88
C LEU A 84 -8.77 -29.57 2.30
N ASP A 85 -8.81 -29.68 0.97
CA ASP A 85 -9.22 -30.90 0.27
C ASP A 85 -8.16 -32.02 0.37
N GLN A 86 -6.88 -31.64 0.39
CA GLN A 86 -5.77 -32.60 0.44
C GLN A 86 -5.46 -33.11 1.85
N THR A 87 -5.71 -32.32 2.90
CA THR A 87 -5.33 -32.71 4.26
C THR A 87 -6.25 -33.76 4.86
N LYS A 88 -5.66 -34.77 5.52
CA LYS A 88 -6.39 -35.77 6.32
C LYS A 88 -6.43 -35.40 7.81
N HIS A 89 -5.64 -34.42 8.25
CA HIS A 89 -5.55 -34.04 9.65
C HIS A 89 -6.71 -33.13 10.06
N HIS A 90 -7.50 -33.58 11.03
CA HIS A 90 -8.69 -32.84 11.50
C HIS A 90 -8.35 -31.42 11.99
N ASN A 91 -7.27 -31.27 12.77
CA ASN A 91 -6.85 -29.95 13.27
C ASN A 91 -6.47 -28.99 12.13
N LEU A 92 -5.77 -29.47 11.11
CA LEU A 92 -5.44 -28.66 9.93
C LEU A 92 -6.70 -28.25 9.16
N LYS A 93 -7.70 -29.12 9.05
CA LYS A 93 -9.01 -28.72 8.46
C LYS A 93 -9.66 -27.58 9.23
N VAL A 94 -9.61 -27.62 10.56
CA VAL A 94 -10.17 -26.54 11.40
C VAL A 94 -9.41 -25.23 11.17
N ILE A 95 -8.07 -25.29 11.11
CA ILE A 95 -7.21 -24.13 10.86
C ILE A 95 -7.49 -23.52 9.49
N TYR A 96 -7.50 -24.33 8.42
CA TYR A 96 -7.79 -23.84 7.07
C TYR A 96 -9.18 -23.24 6.94
N ASN A 97 -10.22 -23.84 7.55
CA ASN A 97 -11.55 -23.23 7.56
C ASN A 97 -11.58 -21.89 8.30
N GLN A 98 -10.78 -21.73 9.36
CA GLN A 98 -10.65 -20.46 10.06
C GLN A 98 -9.96 -19.41 9.16
N CYS A 99 -8.87 -19.77 8.50
CA CYS A 99 -8.21 -18.91 7.51
C CYS A 99 -9.14 -18.52 6.36
N LEU A 100 -9.96 -19.44 5.82
CA LEU A 100 -10.95 -19.10 4.78
C LEU A 100 -11.90 -17.98 5.22
N ARG A 101 -12.34 -17.98 6.48
CA ARG A 101 -13.21 -16.90 7.01
C ARG A 101 -12.47 -15.57 7.12
N TYR A 102 -11.20 -15.60 7.52
CA TYR A 102 -10.37 -14.40 7.57
C TYR A 102 -10.13 -13.81 6.18
N TYR A 103 -9.76 -14.63 5.21
CA TYR A 103 -9.57 -14.20 3.83
C TYR A 103 -10.88 -13.72 3.19
N GLN A 104 -12.01 -14.39 3.43
CA GLN A 104 -13.31 -13.93 2.93
C GLN A 104 -13.68 -12.55 3.50
N SER A 105 -13.49 -12.33 4.80
CA SER A 105 -13.76 -11.03 5.44
C SER A 105 -12.91 -9.89 4.87
N VAL A 106 -11.71 -10.19 4.37
CA VAL A 106 -10.87 -9.21 3.68
C VAL A 106 -11.34 -9.00 2.24
N ILE A 107 -11.70 -10.07 1.52
CA ILE A 107 -12.24 -9.98 0.16
C ILE A 107 -13.48 -9.08 0.14
N ASP A 108 -14.47 -9.33 1.00
CA ASP A 108 -15.71 -8.55 1.04
C ASP A 108 -15.40 -7.05 1.20
N GLY A 109 -14.48 -6.72 2.11
CA GLY A 109 -14.06 -5.34 2.35
C GLY A 109 -13.27 -4.72 1.20
N LEU A 110 -12.41 -5.48 0.53
CA LEU A 110 -11.65 -5.02 -0.64
C LEU A 110 -12.57 -4.81 -1.85
N GLU A 111 -13.58 -5.66 -2.05
CA GLU A 111 -14.61 -5.48 -3.09
C GLU A 111 -15.41 -4.19 -2.85
N ASP A 112 -15.83 -3.94 -1.60
CA ASP A 112 -16.49 -2.68 -1.23
C ASP A 112 -15.57 -1.47 -1.48
N ALA A 113 -14.29 -1.60 -1.12
CA ALA A 113 -13.30 -0.55 -1.31
C ALA A 113 -13.05 -0.22 -2.79
N ALA A 114 -12.93 -1.25 -3.64
CA ALA A 114 -12.75 -1.12 -5.08
C ALA A 114 -14.03 -0.62 -5.79
N GLY A 115 -15.20 -1.04 -5.30
CA GLY A 115 -16.49 -0.73 -5.91
C GLY A 115 -16.97 0.69 -5.63
N HIS A 116 -16.88 1.14 -4.38
CA HIS A 116 -17.49 2.41 -3.99
C HIS A 116 -16.75 3.21 -2.92
N PHE A 117 -16.12 2.61 -1.89
CA PHE A 117 -15.56 3.43 -0.80
C PHE A 117 -14.51 4.44 -1.28
N LEU A 118 -13.59 4.03 -2.16
CA LEU A 118 -12.57 4.94 -2.66
C LEU A 118 -13.18 6.06 -3.53
N LYS A 119 -14.11 5.70 -4.41
CA LYS A 119 -14.79 6.64 -5.32
C LYS A 119 -15.64 7.67 -4.56
N ASP A 120 -16.30 7.23 -3.51
CA ASP A 120 -17.22 8.06 -2.72
C ASP A 120 -16.49 8.88 -1.64
N GLY A 121 -15.16 8.83 -1.60
CA GLY A 121 -14.35 9.57 -0.63
C GLY A 121 -14.37 8.99 0.79
N LEU A 122 -14.82 7.74 0.96
CA LEU A 122 -14.87 7.03 2.24
C LEU A 122 -13.49 6.46 2.61
N TYR A 123 -12.49 7.33 2.65
CA TYR A 123 -11.09 6.97 2.85
C TYR A 123 -10.81 6.32 4.22
N SER A 124 -11.54 6.68 5.26
CA SER A 124 -11.46 6.03 6.58
C SER A 124 -11.91 4.56 6.52
N ALA A 125 -12.91 4.24 5.69
CA ALA A 125 -13.34 2.87 5.46
C ALA A 125 -12.27 2.08 4.70
N VAL A 126 -11.68 2.65 3.64
CA VAL A 126 -10.56 2.03 2.90
C VAL A 126 -9.36 1.78 3.84
N ASN A 127 -9.01 2.74 4.69
CA ASN A 127 -7.96 2.59 5.70
C ASN A 127 -8.28 1.43 6.69
N ALA A 128 -9.52 1.34 7.16
CA ALA A 128 -9.96 0.26 8.03
C ALA A 128 -9.87 -1.12 7.34
N ILE A 129 -10.13 -1.22 6.04
CA ILE A 129 -9.95 -2.46 5.28
C ILE A 129 -8.47 -2.85 5.19
N GLY A 130 -7.56 -1.91 4.93
CA GLY A 130 -6.12 -2.18 4.95
C GLY A 130 -5.62 -2.67 6.32
N ASN A 131 -6.12 -2.10 7.42
CA ASN A 131 -5.84 -2.60 8.77
C ASN A 131 -6.45 -3.98 9.03
N ARG A 132 -7.67 -4.23 8.55
CA ARG A 132 -8.33 -5.53 8.65
C ARG A 132 -7.54 -6.62 7.92
N ALA A 133 -6.99 -6.33 6.75
CA ALA A 133 -6.13 -7.26 6.02
C ALA A 133 -4.92 -7.70 6.86
N GLN A 134 -4.22 -6.74 7.49
CA GLN A 134 -3.09 -7.00 8.38
C GLN A 134 -3.48 -7.87 9.59
N VAL A 135 -4.59 -7.55 10.26
CA VAL A 135 -5.06 -8.32 11.41
C VAL A 135 -5.47 -9.73 11.00
N ASN A 136 -6.22 -9.89 9.91
CA ASN A 136 -6.68 -11.20 9.46
C ASN A 136 -5.55 -12.09 8.96
N ALA A 137 -4.52 -11.52 8.32
CA ALA A 137 -3.29 -12.23 7.99
C ALA A 137 -2.59 -12.78 9.25
N PHE A 138 -2.38 -11.91 10.26
CA PHE A 138 -1.81 -12.30 11.53
C PHE A 138 -2.64 -13.39 12.25
N LEU A 139 -3.97 -13.27 12.24
CA LEU A 139 -4.85 -14.25 12.86
C LEU A 139 -4.83 -15.61 12.13
N CYS A 140 -4.74 -15.62 10.80
CA CYS A 140 -4.58 -16.88 10.06
C CYS A 140 -3.23 -17.53 10.38
N GLU A 141 -2.14 -16.76 10.40
CA GLU A 141 -0.81 -17.31 10.70
C GLU A 141 -0.75 -17.92 12.10
N ASN A 142 -1.27 -17.21 13.10
CA ASN A 142 -1.28 -17.71 14.48
C ASN A 142 -2.22 -18.88 14.71
N ALA A 143 -3.19 -19.13 13.81
CA ALA A 143 -4.08 -20.29 13.95
C ALA A 143 -3.30 -21.62 13.88
N PHE A 144 -2.15 -21.66 13.19
CA PHE A 144 -1.29 -22.84 13.10
C PHE A 144 -0.56 -23.16 14.41
N GLN A 145 -0.39 -22.18 15.29
CA GLN A 145 0.20 -22.33 16.63
C GLN A 145 -0.84 -22.38 17.75
N GLY A 146 -2.11 -22.12 17.44
CA GLY A 146 -3.19 -21.94 18.43
C GLY A 146 -3.80 -23.23 18.98
N LYS A 147 -3.31 -24.42 18.60
CA LYS A 147 -3.86 -25.71 19.07
C LYS A 147 -3.00 -26.28 20.19
N ILE A 148 -3.58 -26.39 21.40
CA ILE A 148 -2.88 -26.95 22.56
C ILE A 148 -2.38 -28.37 22.22
N GLY A 149 -1.08 -28.59 22.41
CA GLY A 149 -0.42 -29.86 22.11
C GLY A 149 -0.03 -30.06 20.64
N TYR A 150 -0.26 -29.08 19.76
CA TYR A 150 0.10 -29.13 18.34
C TYR A 150 0.65 -27.78 17.86
N ALA A 151 1.90 -27.77 17.41
CA ALA A 151 2.50 -26.65 16.70
C ALA A 151 2.69 -27.08 15.24
N TYR A 152 1.93 -26.46 14.32
CA TYR A 152 2.08 -26.71 12.89
C TYR A 152 2.91 -25.61 12.25
N ASP A 153 3.86 -25.98 11.40
CA ASP A 153 4.44 -24.99 10.49
C ASP A 153 3.34 -24.54 9.52
N SER A 154 3.18 -23.22 9.39
CA SER A 154 2.17 -22.65 8.50
C SER A 154 2.57 -22.88 7.04
N THR A 155 1.67 -23.51 6.29
CA THR A 155 1.80 -23.64 4.83
C THR A 155 1.43 -22.37 4.09
N LEU A 156 1.05 -21.32 4.83
CA LEU A 156 0.54 -20.05 4.34
C LEU A 156 1.40 -18.87 4.79
N THR A 157 2.55 -19.08 5.46
CA THR A 157 3.36 -17.99 6.01
C THR A 157 3.62 -16.91 4.98
N LYS A 158 4.03 -17.28 3.76
CA LYS A 158 4.33 -16.30 2.73
C LYS A 158 3.09 -15.54 2.25
N ASP A 159 1.96 -16.23 2.14
CA ASP A 159 0.70 -15.64 1.68
C ASP A 159 0.10 -14.71 2.75
N ASN A 160 0.23 -15.07 4.03
CA ASN A 160 -0.15 -14.22 5.16
C ASN A 160 0.75 -12.97 5.23
N GLU A 161 2.06 -13.11 5.10
CA GLU A 161 2.99 -11.97 5.02
C GLU A 161 2.65 -11.03 3.86
N ASN A 162 2.34 -11.58 2.68
CA ASN A 162 1.94 -10.77 1.53
C ASN A 162 0.66 -9.98 1.83
N LEU A 163 -0.38 -10.62 2.36
CA LEU A 163 -1.63 -9.95 2.73
C LEU A 163 -1.41 -8.84 3.77
N GLU A 164 -0.53 -9.07 4.74
CA GLU A 164 -0.15 -8.06 5.72
C GLU A 164 0.56 -6.87 5.05
N ILE A 165 1.50 -7.13 4.15
CA ILE A 165 2.21 -6.08 3.41
C ILE A 165 1.24 -5.29 2.52
N PHE A 166 0.36 -5.97 1.78
CA PHE A 166 -0.67 -5.32 0.96
C PHE A 166 -1.61 -4.45 1.78
N GLY A 167 -2.07 -4.95 2.93
CA GLY A 167 -2.88 -4.16 3.86
C GLY A 167 -2.16 -2.89 4.33
N SER A 168 -0.86 -2.98 4.60
CA SER A 168 -0.03 -1.81 4.93
C SER A 168 0.12 -0.85 3.75
N ILE A 169 0.30 -1.34 2.52
CA ILE A 169 0.39 -0.49 1.33
C ILE A 169 -0.92 0.27 1.12
N ILE A 170 -2.07 -0.38 1.27
CA ILE A 170 -3.39 0.28 1.17
C ILE A 170 -3.51 1.42 2.19
N VAL A 171 -3.14 1.17 3.45
CA VAL A 171 -3.14 2.19 4.51
C VAL A 171 -2.23 3.37 4.13
N SER A 172 -1.00 3.09 3.69
CA SER A 172 -0.05 4.13 3.29
C SER A 172 -0.52 4.95 2.08
N ALA A 173 -1.17 4.30 1.11
CA ALA A 173 -1.69 4.94 -0.08
C ALA A 173 -2.87 5.85 0.23
N VAL A 174 -3.88 5.34 0.96
CA VAL A 174 -5.08 6.11 1.28
C VAL A 174 -4.79 7.25 2.26
N ASP A 175 -3.76 7.13 3.10
CA ASP A 175 -3.33 8.21 3.99
C ASP A 175 -2.96 9.49 3.24
N LEU A 176 -2.46 9.39 2.00
CA LEU A 176 -2.18 10.56 1.16
C LEU A 176 -3.45 11.26 0.65
N LEU A 177 -4.60 10.58 0.67
CA LEU A 177 -5.91 11.15 0.32
C LEU A 177 -6.64 11.66 1.57
N TYR A 178 -6.43 10.99 2.70
CA TYR A 178 -7.11 11.27 3.97
C TYR A 178 -6.44 12.39 4.77
N ASN A 179 -5.10 12.48 4.73
CA ASN A 179 -4.28 13.49 5.39
C ASN A 179 -3.30 14.14 4.38
N PRO A 180 -3.80 14.92 3.41
CA PRO A 180 -3.01 15.47 2.31
C PRO A 180 -1.99 16.53 2.76
#